data_AF-A0A6N7IVK5-F1
#
_entry.id   AF-A0A6N7IVK5-F1
#
_cell.length_a   1.000
_cell.length_b   1.000
_cell.length_c   1.000
_cell.angle_alpha   90.00
_cell.angle_beta   90.00
_cell.angle_gamma   90.00
#
_symmetry.space_group_name_H-M   'P 1'
#
loop_
_entity.id
_entity.type
_entity.pdbx_description
1 polymer ?
#
loop_
_entity_poly.entity_id
_entity_poly.type
_entity_poly.pdbx_seq_one_letter_code
_entity_poly.pdbx_strand_id
1 'polypeptide(L)'
;PKGTLVHPEYPASVGIRHSITMRLYNVVLGAIGKLLPEAVPAAGAGQSAIVVLSVPDDQTGGRKMSVVEPLGGGGGAQNGTDGVDGIDHSSGFLKNTPIESLEQHIDIHVHRYELLPNTGGAGENRGGHAIGLEFEMIKPESMVT
;
A
#
# COMPACT_ATOMS: atom_id res chain seq x y z
N PRO A 1 -1.32 21.63 16.36
CA PRO A 1 -1.46 23.10 16.21
C PRO A 1 -1.97 23.44 14.81
N LYS A 2 -2.60 24.60 14.59
CA LYS A 2 -3.01 25.04 13.25
C LYS A 2 -1.79 25.25 12.34
N GLY A 3 -1.97 25.08 11.03
CA GLY A 3 -0.92 25.23 10.02
C GLY A 3 0.10 24.09 9.99
N THR A 4 -0.14 22.99 10.71
CA THR A 4 0.74 21.82 10.69
C THR A 4 0.27 20.79 9.67
N LEU A 5 1.13 19.81 9.40
CA LEU A 5 0.85 18.69 8.50
C LEU A 5 -0.45 17.94 8.81
N VAL A 6 -0.85 17.90 10.09
CA VAL A 6 -2.04 17.19 10.60
C VAL A 6 -3.22 18.11 10.87
N HIS A 7 -3.04 19.41 10.68
CA HIS A 7 -4.07 20.45 10.82
C HIS A 7 -3.79 21.58 9.82
N PRO A 8 -3.88 21.28 8.51
CA PRO A 8 -3.60 22.25 7.46
C PRO A 8 -4.65 23.37 7.48
N GLU A 9 -4.23 24.58 7.07
CA GLU A 9 -5.13 25.71 6.83
C GLU A 9 -5.11 26.05 5.34
N TYR A 10 -6.26 26.48 4.81
CA TYR A 10 -6.37 26.88 3.41
C TYR A 10 -5.31 27.96 3.08
N PRO A 11 -4.58 27.88 1.95
CA PRO A 11 -4.76 26.97 0.79
C PRO A 11 -3.82 25.74 0.78
N ALA A 12 -3.41 25.22 1.94
CA ALA A 12 -2.49 24.07 1.99
C ALA A 12 -3.03 22.83 1.26
N SER A 13 -2.13 22.11 0.57
CA SER A 13 -2.47 20.92 -0.19
C SER A 13 -2.73 19.71 0.72
N VAL A 14 -3.78 18.93 0.40
CA VAL A 14 -4.23 17.78 1.22
C VAL A 14 -4.42 16.50 0.41
N GLY A 15 -3.90 16.46 -0.82
CA GLY A 15 -4.12 15.35 -1.77
C GLY A 15 -3.60 14.01 -1.27
N ILE A 16 -2.39 13.96 -0.69
CA ILE A 16 -1.72 12.73 -0.23
C ILE A 16 -1.81 12.60 1.30
N ARG A 17 -2.98 12.91 1.88
CA ARG A 17 -3.17 12.86 3.35
C ARG A 17 -3.03 11.44 3.93
N HIS A 18 -3.34 10.41 3.13
CA HIS A 18 -3.30 9.02 3.58
C HIS A 18 -1.92 8.62 4.11
N SER A 19 -0.84 9.03 3.43
CA SER A 19 0.53 8.73 3.85
C SER A 19 0.88 9.31 5.22
N ILE A 20 0.36 10.50 5.51
CA ILE A 20 0.52 11.16 6.80
C ILE A 20 -0.26 10.40 7.88
N THR A 21 -1.53 10.06 7.61
CA THR A 21 -2.39 9.35 8.56
C THR A 21 -1.79 8.02 9.00
N MET A 22 -1.28 7.21 8.07
CA MET A 22 -0.67 5.93 8.42
C MET A 22 0.64 6.07 9.19
N ARG A 23 1.46 7.10 8.88
CA ARG A 23 2.66 7.37 9.67
C ARG A 23 2.29 7.74 11.11
N LEU A 24 1.25 8.54 11.30
CA LEU A 24 0.73 8.86 12.63
C LEU A 24 0.19 7.62 13.34
N TYR A 25 -0.55 6.77 12.63
CA TYR A 25 -1.06 5.51 13.15
C TYR A 25 0.08 4.66 13.73
N ASN A 26 1.15 4.46 12.98
CA ASN A 26 2.31 3.70 13.45
C ASN A 26 3.01 4.34 14.67
N VAL A 27 3.08 5.67 14.73
CA VAL A 27 3.66 6.38 15.88
C VAL A 27 2.81 6.19 17.13
N VAL A 28 1.49 6.33 17.01
CA VAL A 28 0.55 6.12 18.11
C VAL A 28 0.60 4.66 18.57
N LEU A 29 0.58 3.71 17.64
CA LEU A 29 0.70 2.29 17.94
C LEU A 29 1.99 1.98 18.69
N GLY A 30 3.13 2.52 18.25
CA GLY A 30 4.41 2.38 18.93
C GLY A 30 4.45 3.03 20.33
N ALA A 31 3.71 4.13 20.55
CA ALA A 31 3.59 4.74 21.87
C ALA A 31 2.74 3.90 22.83
N ILE A 32 1.61 3.36 22.35
CA ILE A 32 0.74 2.47 23.14
C ILE A 32 1.46 1.14 23.40
N GLY A 33 2.19 0.60 22.44
CA GLY A 33 2.95 -0.66 22.58
C GLY A 33 4.03 -0.60 23.66
N LYS A 34 4.56 0.59 23.98
CA LYS A 34 5.46 0.75 25.15
C LYS A 34 4.75 0.55 26.48
N LEU A 35 3.44 0.78 26.54
CA LEU A 35 2.63 0.61 27.76
C LEU A 35 1.99 -0.78 27.85
N LEU A 36 1.63 -1.36 26.69
CA LEU A 36 0.92 -2.64 26.59
C LEU A 36 1.62 -3.58 25.57
N PRO A 37 2.86 -4.00 25.83
CA PRO A 37 3.68 -4.74 24.85
C PRO A 37 3.06 -6.07 24.42
N GLU A 38 2.33 -6.73 25.32
CA GLU A 38 1.72 -8.04 25.05
C GLU A 38 0.39 -7.95 24.28
N ALA A 39 -0.22 -6.76 24.22
CA ALA A 39 -1.58 -6.56 23.67
C ALA A 39 -1.60 -5.79 22.36
N VAL A 40 -0.51 -5.10 22.01
CA VAL A 40 -0.44 -4.23 20.85
C VAL A 40 0.52 -4.84 19.82
N PRO A 41 0.07 -5.07 18.58
CA PRO A 41 0.97 -5.53 17.53
C PRO A 41 2.07 -4.50 17.25
N ALA A 42 3.19 -4.97 16.71
CA ALA A 42 4.13 -4.08 16.04
C ALA A 42 3.44 -3.32 14.90
N ALA A 43 4.06 -2.22 14.47
CA ALA A 43 3.61 -1.52 13.27
C ALA A 43 3.79 -2.41 12.03
N GLY A 44 2.79 -2.44 11.15
CA GLY A 44 2.88 -3.08 9.84
C GLY A 44 3.65 -2.22 8.84
N ALA A 45 3.49 -2.54 7.55
CA ALA A 45 4.08 -1.79 6.44
C ALA A 45 3.79 -0.28 6.51
N GLY A 46 2.62 0.11 7.04
CA GLY A 46 2.30 1.50 7.32
C GLY A 46 2.11 2.36 6.08
N GLN A 47 1.99 1.74 4.90
CA GLN A 47 1.62 2.33 3.62
C GLN A 47 1.12 1.22 2.68
N SER A 48 0.38 1.64 1.65
CA SER A 48 0.08 0.81 0.49
C SER A 48 0.52 1.56 -0.76
N ALA A 49 1.11 0.84 -1.72
CA ALA A 49 1.45 1.42 -3.01
C ALA A 49 0.20 1.36 -3.91
N ILE A 50 -0.31 2.52 -4.31
CA ILE A 50 -1.39 2.61 -5.28
C ILE A 50 -0.75 2.85 -6.64
N VAL A 51 -0.65 1.80 -7.45
CA VAL A 51 -0.04 1.90 -8.78
C VAL A 51 -1.07 2.46 -9.75
N VAL A 52 -0.80 3.64 -10.29
CA VAL A 52 -1.70 4.30 -11.25
C VAL A 52 -1.08 4.28 -12.63
N LEU A 53 -1.84 3.78 -13.60
CA LEU A 53 -1.50 3.75 -15.01
C LEU A 53 -2.24 4.86 -15.76
N SER A 54 -1.53 5.57 -16.61
CA SER A 54 -2.06 6.56 -17.54
C SER A 54 -1.75 6.13 -18.97
N VAL A 55 -2.79 5.81 -19.73
CA VAL A 55 -2.69 5.27 -21.10
C VAL A 55 -3.31 6.26 -22.10
N PRO A 56 -2.73 6.47 -23.30
CA PRO A 56 -3.39 7.22 -24.37
C PRO A 56 -4.76 6.63 -24.72
N ASP A 57 -5.75 7.49 -24.92
CA ASP A 57 -7.10 7.10 -25.31
C ASP A 57 -7.41 7.60 -26.73
N ASP A 58 -7.38 6.68 -27.70
CA ASP A 58 -7.62 6.95 -29.11
C ASP A 58 -9.05 7.43 -29.40
N GLN A 59 -10.02 7.11 -28.53
CA GLN A 59 -11.41 7.50 -28.74
C GLN A 59 -11.67 8.95 -28.34
N THR A 60 -11.03 9.39 -27.26
CA THR A 60 -11.24 10.74 -26.71
C THR A 60 -10.13 11.72 -27.08
N GLY A 61 -8.99 11.22 -27.60
CA GLY A 61 -7.77 12.00 -27.80
C GLY A 61 -7.09 12.43 -26.49
N GLY A 62 -7.56 11.90 -25.36
CA GLY A 62 -7.07 12.20 -24.02
C GLY A 62 -6.23 11.08 -23.42
N ARG A 63 -6.32 10.93 -22.10
CA ARG A 63 -5.66 9.84 -21.36
C ARG A 63 -6.66 9.13 -20.46
N LYS A 64 -6.64 7.80 -20.49
CA LYS A 64 -7.37 6.94 -19.56
C LYS A 64 -6.50 6.67 -18.34
N MET A 65 -7.02 6.99 -17.15
CA MET A 65 -6.37 6.66 -15.88
C MET A 65 -6.96 5.37 -15.31
N SER A 66 -6.14 4.47 -14.81
CA SER A 66 -6.58 3.22 -14.21
C SER A 66 -5.69 2.88 -13.02
N VAL A 67 -6.28 2.35 -11.95
CA VAL A 67 -5.52 1.81 -10.82
C VAL A 67 -5.22 0.35 -11.15
N VAL A 68 -3.95 -0.02 -11.15
CA VAL A 68 -3.53 -1.40 -11.43
C VAL A 68 -3.84 -2.27 -10.22
N GLU A 69 -3.20 -1.99 -9.09
CA GLU A 69 -3.44 -2.71 -7.84
C GLU A 69 -3.14 -1.80 -6.65
N PRO A 70 -3.94 -1.87 -5.57
CA PRO A 70 -3.54 -1.39 -4.27
C PRO A 70 -2.67 -2.44 -3.58
N LEU A 71 -1.35 -2.29 -3.68
CA LEU A 71 -0.39 -3.21 -3.08
C LEU A 71 -0.21 -2.90 -1.60
N GLY A 72 -0.70 -3.79 -0.75
CA GLY A 72 -0.40 -3.80 0.68
C GLY A 72 1.01 -4.31 0.96
N GLY A 73 1.54 -3.96 2.12
CA GLY A 73 2.67 -4.68 2.70
C GLY A 73 2.20 -5.62 3.81
N GLY A 74 3.14 -6.29 4.47
CA GLY A 74 2.83 -7.19 5.56
C GLY A 74 2.41 -6.50 6.86
N GLY A 75 1.68 -7.23 7.69
CA GLY A 75 1.25 -6.81 9.00
C GLY A 75 2.40 -6.83 10.01
N GLY A 76 2.23 -6.09 11.10
CA GLY A 76 3.18 -6.15 12.21
C GLY A 76 3.01 -7.44 13.02
N ALA A 77 4.11 -7.93 13.58
CA ALA A 77 4.10 -9.11 14.44
C ALA A 77 3.29 -8.86 15.73
N GLN A 78 2.72 -9.92 16.28
CA GLN A 78 2.02 -9.91 17.57
C GLN A 78 2.81 -10.74 18.60
N ASN A 79 2.39 -10.65 19.85
CA ASN A 79 2.97 -11.47 20.90
C ASN A 79 2.76 -12.97 20.59
N GLY A 80 3.86 -13.69 20.38
CA GLY A 80 3.87 -15.11 20.08
C GLY A 80 3.43 -15.50 18.66
N THR A 81 3.19 -14.55 17.75
CA THR A 81 2.88 -14.86 16.35
C THR A 81 3.49 -13.88 15.36
N ASP A 82 4.02 -14.40 14.27
CA ASP A 82 4.45 -13.61 13.11
C ASP A 82 3.32 -12.72 12.55
N GLY A 83 3.72 -11.63 11.90
CA GLY A 83 2.82 -10.76 11.16
C GLY A 83 2.27 -11.45 9.91
N VAL A 84 1.05 -11.08 9.52
CA VAL A 84 0.39 -11.65 8.34
C VAL A 84 1.04 -11.15 7.06
N ASP A 85 1.44 -12.07 6.19
CA ASP A 85 2.06 -11.75 4.91
C ASP A 85 1.05 -11.06 3.96
N GLY A 86 1.50 -10.02 3.27
CA GLY A 86 0.73 -9.27 2.27
C GLY A 86 -0.46 -8.46 2.79
N ILE A 87 -0.70 -8.45 4.10
CA ILE A 87 -1.86 -7.82 4.71
C ILE A 87 -1.44 -6.96 5.88
N ASP A 88 -1.55 -5.64 5.72
CA ASP A 88 -1.47 -4.69 6.82
C ASP A 88 -2.87 -4.40 7.38
N HIS A 89 -3.06 -4.72 8.66
CA HIS A 89 -4.28 -4.40 9.42
C HIS A 89 -4.69 -2.93 9.34
N SER A 90 -3.72 -2.01 9.24
CA SER A 90 -3.99 -0.57 9.13
C SER A 90 -4.74 -0.22 7.83
N SER A 91 -4.58 -1.03 6.78
CA SER A 91 -5.21 -0.87 5.47
C SER A 91 -6.53 -1.65 5.31
N GLY A 92 -7.07 -2.24 6.39
CA GLY A 92 -8.44 -2.78 6.41
C GLY A 92 -8.66 -4.07 5.61
N PHE A 93 -7.65 -4.93 5.48
CA PHE A 93 -7.76 -6.24 4.81
C PHE A 93 -8.26 -6.13 3.36
N LEU A 94 -7.71 -5.16 2.62
CA LEU A 94 -8.10 -4.90 1.25
C LEU A 94 -7.84 -6.13 0.35
N LYS A 95 -8.85 -6.52 -0.42
CA LYS A 95 -8.74 -7.62 -1.37
C LYS A 95 -8.04 -7.15 -2.64
N ASN A 96 -7.26 -8.03 -3.25
CA ASN A 96 -6.68 -7.82 -4.56
C ASN A 96 -7.72 -7.94 -5.67
N THR A 97 -7.44 -7.34 -6.82
CA THR A 97 -8.20 -7.57 -8.05
C THR A 97 -7.68 -8.84 -8.74
N PRO A 98 -8.55 -9.74 -9.22
CA PRO A 98 -8.11 -10.87 -10.04
C PRO A 98 -7.31 -10.40 -11.25
N ILE A 99 -6.20 -11.05 -11.54
CA ILE A 99 -5.29 -10.67 -12.63
C ILE A 99 -6.00 -10.70 -13.99
N GLU A 100 -6.86 -11.70 -14.21
CA GLU A 100 -7.65 -11.82 -15.44
C GLU A 100 -8.56 -10.60 -15.63
N SER A 101 -9.08 -10.03 -14.54
CA SER A 101 -9.87 -8.80 -14.60
C SER A 101 -8.99 -7.59 -14.89
N LEU A 102 -7.76 -7.53 -14.39
CA LEU A 102 -6.84 -6.44 -14.69
C LEU A 102 -6.49 -6.41 -16.17
N GLU A 103 -6.05 -7.54 -16.73
CA GLU A 103 -5.67 -7.66 -18.15
C GLU A 103 -6.86 -7.46 -19.10
N GLN A 104 -8.09 -7.75 -18.66
CA GLN A 104 -9.29 -7.48 -19.46
C GLN A 104 -9.63 -5.99 -19.57
N HIS A 105 -9.29 -5.18 -18.56
CA HIS A 105 -9.77 -3.80 -18.44
C HIS A 105 -8.67 -2.74 -18.58
N ILE A 106 -7.41 -3.15 -18.41
CA ILE A 106 -6.22 -2.30 -18.40
C ILE A 106 -5.23 -2.88 -19.42
N ASP A 107 -4.60 -1.99 -20.22
CA ASP A 107 -3.62 -2.37 -21.26
C ASP A 107 -2.26 -2.78 -20.66
N ILE A 108 -2.26 -3.82 -19.81
CA ILE A 108 -1.08 -4.42 -19.18
C ILE A 108 -1.09 -5.93 -19.34
N HIS A 109 0.10 -6.53 -19.22
CA HIS A 109 0.25 -7.97 -19.03
C HIS A 109 1.02 -8.23 -17.73
N VAL A 110 0.49 -9.07 -16.85
CA VAL A 110 1.06 -9.33 -15.53
C VAL A 110 1.96 -10.56 -15.59
N HIS A 111 3.24 -10.36 -15.27
CA HIS A 111 4.24 -11.43 -15.25
C HIS A 111 4.28 -12.13 -13.90
N ARG A 112 4.16 -11.39 -12.79
CA ARG A 112 4.22 -11.94 -11.43
C ARG A 112 3.30 -11.21 -10.48
N TYR A 113 2.69 -11.97 -9.58
CA TYR A 113 2.00 -11.50 -8.40
C TYR A 113 2.29 -12.46 -7.24
N GLU A 114 3.20 -12.08 -6.35
CA GLU A 114 3.76 -13.01 -5.37
C GLU A 114 4.10 -12.34 -4.03
N LEU A 115 4.26 -13.15 -2.97
CA LEU A 115 4.85 -12.69 -1.72
C LEU A 115 6.37 -12.58 -1.89
N LEU A 116 6.94 -11.44 -1.50
CA LEU A 116 8.38 -11.21 -1.55
C LEU A 116 9.04 -11.80 -0.29
N PRO A 117 9.94 -12.80 -0.44
CA PRO A 117 10.56 -13.43 0.71
C PRO A 117 11.50 -12.45 1.42
N ASN A 118 11.63 -12.61 2.74
CA ASN A 118 12.60 -11.89 3.59
C ASN A 118 12.43 -10.36 3.61
N THR A 119 11.25 -9.83 3.29
CA THR A 119 10.95 -8.39 3.42
C THR A 119 10.32 -8.02 4.77
N GLY A 120 9.93 -9.01 5.58
CA GLY A 120 9.36 -8.78 6.90
C GLY A 120 10.39 -8.23 7.89
N GLY A 121 9.99 -7.31 8.76
CA GLY A 121 10.86 -6.80 9.82
C GLY A 121 11.31 -7.91 10.77
N ALA A 122 12.61 -7.96 11.09
CA ALA A 122 13.15 -8.96 12.00
C ALA A 122 12.74 -8.70 13.46
N GLY A 123 12.54 -9.77 14.22
CA GLY A 123 12.16 -9.76 15.64
C GLY A 123 12.06 -11.19 16.18
N GLU A 124 11.68 -11.34 17.45
CA GLU A 124 11.33 -12.66 18.02
C GLU A 124 10.20 -13.33 17.21
N ASN A 125 9.21 -12.54 16.83
CA ASN A 125 8.24 -12.83 15.79
C ASN A 125 8.50 -11.86 14.64
N ARG A 126 8.56 -12.35 13.40
CA ARG A 126 8.85 -11.50 12.23
C ARG A 126 7.61 -10.73 11.80
N GLY A 127 7.80 -9.58 11.17
CA GLY A 127 6.74 -8.92 10.41
C GLY A 127 6.32 -9.75 9.19
N GLY A 128 5.14 -9.42 8.65
CA GLY A 128 4.65 -9.99 7.42
C GLY A 128 5.49 -9.59 6.20
N HIS A 129 5.57 -10.47 5.23
CA HIS A 129 6.16 -10.23 3.91
C HIS A 129 5.33 -9.26 3.07
N ALA A 130 5.97 -8.60 2.12
CA ALA A 130 5.34 -7.69 1.18
C ALA A 130 4.80 -8.46 -0.05
N ILE A 131 3.98 -7.80 -0.85
CA ILE A 131 3.53 -8.30 -2.15
C ILE A 131 4.38 -7.62 -3.24
N GLY A 132 4.80 -8.42 -4.22
CA GLY A 132 5.43 -7.97 -5.45
C GLY A 132 4.46 -8.10 -6.62
N LEU A 133 4.45 -7.09 -7.50
CA LEU A 133 3.74 -7.09 -8.77
C LEU A 133 4.72 -6.71 -9.88
N GLU A 134 4.85 -7.58 -10.86
CA GLU A 134 5.63 -7.35 -12.09
C GLU A 134 4.67 -7.37 -13.27
N PHE A 135 4.67 -6.32 -14.08
CA PHE A 135 3.82 -6.20 -15.25
C PHE A 135 4.50 -5.39 -16.34
N GLU A 136 4.05 -5.58 -17.57
CA GLU A 136 4.44 -4.77 -18.73
C GLU A 136 3.26 -3.95 -19.23
N MET A 137 3.54 -2.75 -19.74
CA MET A 137 2.56 -1.91 -20.41
C MET A 137 2.53 -2.26 -21.89
N ILE A 138 1.34 -2.50 -22.44
CA ILE A 138 1.19 -2.95 -23.83
C ILE A 138 1.22 -1.76 -24.80
N LYS A 139 0.63 -0.62 -24.42
CA LYS A 139 0.54 0.56 -25.28
C LYS A 139 1.76 1.48 -25.15
N PRO A 140 2.35 1.95 -26.26
CA PRO A 140 3.34 3.01 -26.25
C PRO A 140 2.82 4.28 -25.56
N GLU A 141 3.73 5.09 -25.03
CA GLU A 141 3.41 6.36 -24.35
C GLU A 141 2.52 6.22 -23.09
N SER A 142 2.37 5.00 -22.59
CA SER A 142 1.81 4.73 -21.27
C SER A 142 2.78 5.17 -20.17
N MET A 143 2.23 5.66 -19.06
CA MET A 143 2.99 6.12 -17.90
C MET A 143 2.46 5.45 -16.63
N VAL A 144 3.37 5.07 -15.74
CA VAL A 144 3.05 4.58 -14.40
C VAL A 144 3.53 5.59 -13.35
N THR A 145 2.73 5.80 -12.31
CA THR A 145 3.05 6.65 -11.15
C THR A 145 2.60 6.00 -9.86
#